data_AF-Q0VFD1-F1
#
_entry.id   AF-Q0VFD1-F1
#
_cell.length_a   1.000
_cell.length_b   1.000
_cell.length_c   1.000
_cell.angle_alpha   90.00
_cell.angle_beta   90.00
_cell.angle_gamma   90.00
#
_symmetry.space_group_name_H-M   'P 1'
#
loop_
_entity.id
_entity.type
_entity.pdbx_description
1 polymer ?
#
loop_
_entity_poly.entity_id
_entity_poly.type
_entity_poly.pdbx_seq_one_letter_code
_entity_poly.pdbx_strand_id
1 'polypeptide(L)'
;KISIVTIFGPLTNSTMKIDHFQLDNEKPMKVIGEDDLLDVDLITELRKEYGMTYNDFFMVLTDLDMRVKQYYEVPISMKSVFDLVDTFQSRIKEMEKQKRDGITCKREDKTRSLENFLSRFRWRRRLLVISAPNDEEWAYQQQLYALTGQACNMGLRHLAVLKMVGMGVDANGVLELYPINGSSSVEREDLTSGLVKDIRNYFQVSPEYFSMLLVGKDGNVKSWYPSPMWSMAIVYDLIDSMQLRRQEMAIQQSLGMRCPEDEYGGYGYHHGYPHQGYEEGYQDDYRHHEGYYHRYQD
;
A
#
# COMPACT_ATOMS: atom_id res chain seq x y z
N LYS A 1 -17.11 -25.32 -8.97
CA LYS A 1 -16.23 -25.31 -7.78
C LYS A 1 -14.82 -25.56 -8.24
N ILE A 2 -13.81 -24.99 -7.60
CA ILE A 2 -12.41 -25.31 -7.87
C ILE A 2 -11.65 -25.40 -6.55
N SER A 3 -10.76 -26.38 -6.45
CA SER A 3 -9.84 -26.51 -5.32
C SER A 3 -8.44 -26.29 -5.83
N ILE A 4 -7.68 -25.44 -5.14
CA ILE A 4 -6.28 -25.19 -5.45
C ILE A 4 -5.46 -25.85 -4.35
N VAL A 5 -4.63 -26.81 -4.74
CA VAL A 5 -3.64 -27.43 -3.86
C VAL A 5 -2.30 -26.81 -4.16
N THR A 6 -1.72 -26.11 -3.19
CA THR A 6 -0.41 -25.48 -3.33
C THR A 6 0.59 -26.23 -2.47
N ILE A 7 1.68 -26.69 -3.08
CA ILE A 7 2.75 -27.41 -2.40
C ILE A 7 3.99 -26.53 -2.42
N PHE A 8 4.58 -26.29 -1.26
CA PHE A 8 5.80 -25.50 -1.10
C PHE A 8 6.96 -26.39 -0.65
N GLY A 9 8.16 -26.11 -1.17
CA GLY A 9 9.39 -26.80 -0.76
C GLY A 9 9.76 -28.03 -1.59
N PRO A 10 10.97 -28.59 -1.36
CA PRO A 10 11.47 -29.78 -2.04
C PRO A 10 10.73 -31.05 -1.60
N LEU A 11 10.87 -32.15 -2.37
CA LEU A 11 10.27 -33.46 -2.07
C LEU A 11 10.53 -33.97 -0.64
N THR A 12 11.67 -33.65 -0.05
CA THR A 12 12.07 -34.14 1.29
C THR A 12 11.59 -33.25 2.43
N ASN A 13 11.10 -32.04 2.16
CA ASN A 13 10.65 -31.09 3.17
C ASN A 13 9.63 -30.15 2.53
N SER A 14 8.41 -30.63 2.41
CA SER A 14 7.33 -29.90 1.75
C SER A 14 6.13 -29.71 2.66
N THR A 15 5.42 -28.61 2.43
CA THR A 15 4.15 -28.29 3.08
C THR A 15 3.08 -28.11 2.03
N MET A 16 1.83 -28.42 2.39
CA MET A 16 0.69 -28.28 1.49
C MET A 16 -0.35 -27.34 2.06
N LYS A 17 -0.98 -26.56 1.19
CA LYS A 17 -2.16 -25.76 1.48
C LYS A 17 -3.26 -26.09 0.48
N ILE A 18 -4.51 -26.12 0.94
CA ILE A 18 -5.67 -26.36 0.09
C ILE A 18 -6.66 -25.21 0.25
N ASP A 19 -6.98 -24.55 -0.86
CA ASP A 19 -7.96 -23.48 -0.93
C ASP A 19 -9.17 -23.94 -1.76
N HIS A 20 -10.37 -23.88 -1.17
CA HIS A 20 -11.61 -24.27 -1.84
C HIS A 20 -12.43 -23.05 -2.25
N PHE A 21 -12.79 -22.98 -3.54
CA PHE A 21 -13.64 -21.93 -4.12
C PHE A 21 -14.97 -22.53 -4.59
N GLN A 22 -16.05 -22.08 -3.96
CA GLN A 22 -17.41 -22.58 -4.17
C GLN A 22 -18.43 -21.45 -4.07
N LEU A 23 -19.67 -21.70 -4.48
CA LEU A 23 -20.73 -20.70 -4.39
C LEU A 23 -21.22 -20.54 -2.95
N ASP A 24 -21.69 -19.34 -2.58
CA ASP A 24 -22.19 -19.01 -1.23
C ASP A 24 -23.29 -19.96 -0.72
N ASN A 25 -24.08 -20.52 -1.64
CA ASN A 25 -25.21 -21.40 -1.34
C ASN A 25 -24.84 -22.89 -1.26
N GLU A 26 -23.57 -23.24 -1.45
CA GLU A 26 -23.09 -24.62 -1.39
C GLU A 26 -22.54 -24.97 -0.02
N LYS A 27 -22.70 -26.23 0.39
CA LYS A 27 -22.11 -26.73 1.64
C LYS A 27 -20.59 -26.56 1.58
N PRO A 28 -19.95 -26.03 2.64
CA PRO A 28 -18.50 -25.97 2.76
C PRO A 28 -17.86 -27.33 2.50
N MET A 29 -16.80 -27.35 1.69
CA MET A 29 -15.93 -28.51 1.56
C MET A 29 -15.32 -28.86 2.93
N LYS A 30 -15.12 -30.16 3.17
CA LYS A 30 -14.55 -30.65 4.43
C LYS A 30 -13.10 -30.16 4.52
N VAL A 31 -12.80 -29.40 5.58
CA VAL A 31 -11.44 -28.96 5.88
C VAL A 31 -10.63 -30.18 6.29
N ILE A 32 -9.46 -30.36 5.65
CA ILE A 32 -8.49 -31.39 6.00
C ILE A 32 -7.72 -30.94 7.25
N GLY A 33 -7.37 -31.87 8.14
CA GLY A 33 -6.67 -31.52 9.40
C GLY A 33 -5.27 -30.96 9.14
N GLU A 34 -4.77 -30.11 10.04
CA GLU A 34 -3.41 -29.55 9.91
C GLU A 34 -2.33 -30.65 9.87
N ASP A 35 -2.54 -31.78 10.56
CA ASP A 35 -1.63 -32.92 10.55
C ASP A 35 -1.46 -33.52 9.15
N ASP A 36 -2.56 -33.68 8.40
CA ASP A 36 -2.54 -34.21 7.03
C ASP A 36 -1.90 -33.24 6.03
N LEU A 37 -1.96 -31.92 6.29
CA LEU A 37 -1.35 -30.88 5.45
C LEU A 37 0.18 -30.78 5.64
N LEU A 38 0.70 -31.40 6.69
CA LEU A 38 2.11 -31.48 7.04
C LEU A 38 2.71 -32.89 6.80
N ASP A 39 1.90 -33.86 6.37
CA ASP A 39 2.35 -35.22 6.09
C ASP A 39 3.19 -35.26 4.80
N VAL A 40 4.52 -35.32 4.98
CA VAL A 40 5.50 -35.32 3.89
C VAL A 40 5.36 -36.54 2.98
N ASP A 41 4.96 -37.71 3.51
CA ASP A 41 4.80 -38.93 2.72
C ASP A 41 3.60 -38.80 1.78
N LEU A 42 2.48 -38.29 2.29
CA LEU A 42 1.28 -37.98 1.51
C LEU A 42 1.58 -36.96 0.40
N ILE A 43 2.28 -35.88 0.73
CA ILE A 43 2.64 -34.83 -0.25
C ILE A 43 3.56 -35.43 -1.33
N THR A 44 4.49 -36.30 -0.96
CA THR A 44 5.40 -36.97 -1.88
C THR A 44 4.67 -37.92 -2.83
N GLU A 45 3.71 -38.70 -2.32
CA GLU A 45 2.89 -39.59 -3.14
C GLU A 45 2.02 -38.79 -4.12
N LEU A 46 1.39 -37.71 -3.65
CA LEU A 46 0.59 -36.83 -4.51
C LEU A 46 1.43 -36.20 -5.63
N ARG A 47 2.64 -35.72 -5.32
CA ARG A 47 3.56 -35.18 -6.33
C ARG A 47 3.93 -36.23 -7.37
N LYS A 48 4.20 -37.46 -6.95
CA LYS A 48 4.53 -38.57 -7.87
C LYS A 48 3.36 -38.91 -8.77
N GLU A 49 2.15 -39.00 -8.23
CA GLU A 49 0.93 -39.30 -8.98
C GLU A 49 0.69 -38.29 -10.11
N TYR A 50 0.95 -37.00 -9.84
CA TYR A 50 0.80 -35.94 -10.83
C TYR A 50 2.08 -35.58 -11.59
N GLY A 51 3.15 -36.35 -11.45
CA GLY A 51 4.42 -36.13 -12.17
C GLY A 51 5.18 -34.87 -11.76
N MET A 52 4.90 -34.30 -10.58
CA MET A 52 5.53 -33.11 -10.00
C MET A 52 6.88 -33.44 -9.33
N THR A 53 7.78 -34.08 -10.07
CA THR A 53 9.03 -34.66 -9.53
C THR A 53 10.21 -33.70 -9.43
N TYR A 54 10.11 -32.51 -10.03
CA TYR A 54 11.17 -31.50 -10.05
C TYR A 54 10.88 -30.39 -9.04
N ASN A 55 11.93 -29.68 -8.62
CA ASN A 55 11.86 -28.56 -7.68
C ASN A 55 11.69 -27.21 -8.41
N ASP A 56 10.97 -27.23 -9.53
CA ASP A 56 10.63 -26.06 -10.33
C ASP A 56 9.13 -25.78 -10.23
N PHE A 57 8.70 -24.62 -10.75
CA PHE A 57 7.26 -24.35 -10.87
C PHE A 57 6.61 -25.41 -11.75
N PHE A 58 5.55 -26.02 -11.23
CA PHE A 58 4.77 -26.98 -12.00
C PHE A 58 3.33 -26.95 -11.53
N MET A 59 2.41 -26.80 -12.46
CA MET A 59 0.97 -26.78 -12.17
C MET A 59 0.27 -27.83 -13.03
N VAL A 60 -0.63 -28.58 -12.40
CA VAL A 60 -1.42 -29.62 -13.04
C VAL A 60 -2.89 -29.27 -12.90
N LEU A 61 -3.60 -29.25 -14.02
CA LEU A 61 -5.04 -29.06 -14.05
C LEU A 61 -5.71 -30.43 -14.20
N THR A 62 -6.58 -30.76 -13.26
CA THR A 62 -7.43 -31.96 -13.29
C THR A 62 -8.90 -31.59 -13.42
N ASP A 63 -9.71 -32.55 -13.84
CA ASP A 63 -11.17 -32.46 -13.79
C ASP A 63 -11.70 -33.20 -12.55
N LEU A 64 -13.01 -33.22 -12.35
CA LEU A 64 -13.67 -33.82 -11.18
C LEU A 64 -13.42 -35.33 -11.03
N ASP A 65 -13.00 -36.00 -12.10
CA ASP A 65 -12.60 -37.41 -12.10
C ASP A 65 -11.13 -37.61 -11.68
N MET A 66 -10.46 -36.54 -11.21
CA MET A 66 -9.05 -36.48 -10.84
C MET A 66 -8.07 -36.80 -11.98
N ARG A 67 -8.57 -36.91 -13.23
CA ARG A 67 -7.72 -37.15 -14.39
C ARG A 67 -7.10 -35.84 -14.85
N VAL A 68 -5.82 -35.90 -15.17
CA VAL A 68 -5.07 -34.75 -15.69
C VAL A 68 -5.61 -34.33 -17.05
N LYS A 69 -5.81 -33.01 -17.20
CA LYS A 69 -6.23 -32.37 -18.44
C LYS A 69 -5.11 -31.53 -19.07
N GLN A 70 -4.25 -30.91 -18.26
CA GLN A 70 -3.16 -30.07 -18.74
C GLN A 70 -2.03 -29.95 -17.72
N TYR A 71 -0.79 -29.86 -18.23
CA TYR A 71 0.43 -29.55 -17.48
C TYR A 71 0.92 -28.15 -17.83
N TYR A 72 1.46 -27.43 -16.85
CA TYR A 72 2.07 -26.12 -17.02
C TYR A 72 3.41 -26.06 -16.28
N GLU A 73 4.49 -25.90 -17.04
CA GLU A 73 5.87 -25.75 -16.52
C GLU A 73 6.22 -24.29 -16.21
N VAL A 74 5.34 -23.36 -16.58
CA VAL A 74 5.48 -21.92 -16.32
C VAL A 74 4.17 -21.35 -15.77
N PRO A 75 4.20 -20.26 -14.99
CA PRO A 75 3.00 -19.59 -14.52
C PRO A 75 2.08 -19.19 -15.68
N ILE A 76 0.78 -19.42 -15.52
CA ILE A 76 -0.24 -19.10 -16.52
C ILE A 76 -1.35 -18.25 -15.88
N SER A 77 -1.95 -17.37 -16.68
CA SER A 77 -3.09 -16.57 -16.23
C SER A 77 -4.28 -17.47 -15.89
N MET A 78 -4.94 -17.18 -14.76
CA MET A 78 -6.15 -17.91 -14.37
C MET A 78 -7.27 -17.79 -15.40
N LYS A 79 -7.33 -16.69 -16.16
CA LYS A 79 -8.27 -16.56 -17.28
C LYS A 79 -8.08 -17.69 -18.29
N SER A 80 -6.85 -17.95 -18.72
CA SER A 80 -6.54 -19.03 -19.67
C SER A 80 -6.88 -20.40 -19.10
N VAL A 81 -6.65 -20.61 -17.81
CA VAL A 81 -7.05 -21.85 -17.11
C VAL A 81 -8.57 -22.01 -17.14
N PHE A 82 -9.32 -20.96 -16.81
CA PHE A 82 -10.79 -20.99 -16.83
C PHE A 82 -11.35 -21.17 -18.23
N ASP A 83 -10.76 -20.52 -19.24
CA ASP A 83 -11.14 -20.70 -20.65
C ASP A 83 -11.01 -22.17 -21.07
N LEU A 84 -9.95 -22.88 -20.62
CA LEU A 84 -9.80 -24.32 -20.85
C LEU A 84 -10.82 -25.14 -20.04
N VAL A 85 -11.02 -24.83 -18.75
CA VAL A 85 -11.99 -25.53 -17.89
C VAL A 85 -13.41 -25.44 -18.46
N ASP A 86 -13.80 -24.30 -19.02
CA ASP A 86 -15.12 -24.11 -19.64
C ASP A 86 -15.34 -24.95 -20.91
N THR A 87 -14.29 -25.59 -21.44
CA THR A 87 -14.42 -26.60 -22.51
C THR A 87 -14.72 -28.01 -22.00
N PHE A 88 -14.61 -28.27 -20.70
CA PHE A 88 -14.77 -29.60 -20.14
C PHE A 88 -16.23 -30.06 -20.18
N GLN A 89 -16.46 -31.33 -20.48
CA GLN A 89 -17.81 -31.90 -20.54
C GLN A 89 -18.55 -31.85 -19.19
N SER A 90 -17.81 -32.00 -18.09
CA SER A 90 -18.31 -31.79 -16.72
C SER A 90 -18.79 -30.34 -16.54
N ARG A 91 -17.94 -29.39 -16.93
CA ARG A 91 -18.18 -27.95 -16.77
C ARG A 91 -19.33 -27.44 -17.63
N ILE A 92 -19.47 -27.91 -18.86
CA ILE A 92 -20.59 -27.55 -19.75
C ILE A 92 -21.94 -27.88 -19.10
N LYS A 93 -22.08 -29.07 -18.50
CA LYS A 93 -23.31 -29.47 -17.78
C LYS A 93 -23.60 -28.57 -16.58
N GLU A 94 -22.55 -28.16 -15.86
CA GLU A 94 -22.69 -27.22 -14.75
C GLU A 94 -23.11 -25.83 -15.22
N MET A 95 -22.54 -25.33 -16.33
CA MET A 95 -22.90 -24.04 -16.91
C MET A 95 -24.37 -23.99 -17.33
N GLU A 96 -24.88 -25.06 -17.95
CA GLU A 96 -26.30 -25.16 -18.30
C GLU A 96 -27.20 -25.15 -17.06
N LYS A 97 -26.78 -25.84 -15.99
CA LYS A 97 -27.50 -25.84 -14.72
C LYS A 97 -27.49 -24.44 -14.08
N GLN A 98 -26.33 -23.79 -14.00
CA GLN A 98 -26.19 -22.43 -13.50
C GLN A 98 -27.07 -21.45 -14.29
N LYS A 99 -27.14 -21.61 -15.63
CA LYS A 99 -28.01 -20.80 -16.49
C LYS A 99 -29.49 -21.02 -16.20
N ARG A 100 -29.92 -22.28 -15.97
CA ARG A 100 -31.30 -22.59 -15.55
C ARG A 100 -31.63 -22.01 -14.17
N ASP A 101 -30.67 -22.07 -13.26
CA ASP A 101 -30.83 -21.62 -11.87
C ASP A 101 -30.59 -20.10 -11.73
N GLY A 102 -30.29 -19.37 -12.82
CA GLY A 102 -30.01 -17.94 -12.81
C GLY A 102 -28.75 -17.54 -12.04
N ILE A 103 -27.85 -18.49 -11.78
CA ILE A 103 -26.61 -18.27 -11.02
C ILE A 103 -25.64 -17.52 -11.92
N THR A 104 -25.27 -16.31 -11.50
CA THR A 104 -24.23 -15.51 -12.14
C THR A 104 -23.17 -15.18 -11.10
N CYS A 105 -21.90 -15.14 -11.51
CA CYS A 105 -20.87 -14.60 -10.65
C CYS A 105 -21.24 -13.15 -10.36
N LYS A 106 -21.46 -12.82 -9.07
CA LYS A 106 -21.58 -11.43 -8.64
C LYS A 106 -20.30 -10.73 -9.12
N ARG A 107 -20.43 -9.78 -10.04
CA ARG A 107 -19.32 -8.85 -10.28
C ARG A 107 -19.03 -8.22 -8.93
N GLU A 108 -17.78 -8.27 -8.49
CA GLU A 108 -17.34 -7.47 -7.36
C GLU A 108 -17.89 -6.06 -7.58
N ASP A 109 -18.66 -5.58 -6.62
CA ASP A 109 -19.26 -4.26 -6.72
C ASP A 109 -18.12 -3.26 -6.51
N LYS A 110 -17.40 -2.96 -7.60
CA LYS A 110 -16.15 -2.17 -7.59
C LYS A 110 -16.33 -0.82 -6.89
N THR A 111 -17.53 -0.27 -6.98
CA THR A 111 -17.90 0.96 -6.28
C THR A 111 -17.84 0.77 -4.75
N ARG A 112 -18.37 -0.36 -4.24
CA ARG A 112 -18.30 -0.71 -2.82
C ARG A 112 -16.89 -1.08 -2.39
N SER A 113 -16.07 -1.75 -3.22
CA SER A 113 -14.69 -2.08 -2.82
C SER A 113 -13.82 -0.83 -2.69
N LEU A 114 -13.95 0.12 -3.61
CA LEU A 114 -13.26 1.41 -3.54
C LEU A 114 -13.75 2.26 -2.35
N GLU A 115 -15.07 2.37 -2.16
CA GLU A 115 -15.64 3.12 -1.04
C GLU A 115 -15.22 2.52 0.30
N ASN A 116 -15.28 1.18 0.43
CA ASN A 116 -14.80 0.47 1.62
C ASN A 116 -13.32 0.77 1.87
N PHE A 117 -12.48 0.77 0.84
CA PHE A 117 -11.07 1.12 0.96
C PHE A 117 -10.88 2.56 1.44
N LEU A 118 -11.47 3.54 0.76
CA LEU A 118 -11.30 4.97 1.09
C LEU A 118 -11.91 5.35 2.45
N SER A 119 -12.98 4.67 2.87
CA SER A 119 -13.65 4.91 4.15
C SER A 119 -12.73 4.68 5.35
N ARG A 120 -11.69 3.84 5.23
CA ARG A 120 -10.69 3.57 6.28
C ARG A 120 -9.92 4.83 6.68
N PHE A 121 -9.75 5.77 5.76
CA PHE A 121 -8.98 6.99 5.97
C PHE A 121 -9.87 8.17 6.35
N ARG A 122 -11.11 8.21 5.86
CA ARG A 122 -12.03 9.32 6.13
C ARG A 122 -12.20 9.51 7.64
N TRP A 123 -12.02 10.75 8.09
CA TRP A 123 -12.01 11.22 9.47
C TRP A 123 -10.86 10.69 10.36
N ARG A 124 -10.05 9.74 9.87
CA ARG A 124 -8.98 9.09 10.64
C ARG A 124 -7.58 9.55 10.22
N ARG A 125 -7.30 9.50 8.92
CA ARG A 125 -5.97 9.72 8.32
C ARG A 125 -6.06 10.58 7.06
N ARG A 126 -5.00 11.32 6.80
CA ARG A 126 -4.76 12.02 5.53
C ARG A 126 -4.11 11.03 4.58
N LEU A 127 -4.38 11.13 3.28
CA LEU A 127 -3.79 10.24 2.28
C LEU A 127 -2.85 11.04 1.38
N LEU A 128 -1.59 10.64 1.29
CA LEU A 128 -0.65 11.13 0.28
C LEU A 128 -0.61 10.08 -0.83
N VAL A 129 -1.22 10.37 -1.98
CA VAL A 129 -1.22 9.44 -3.12
C VAL A 129 -0.10 9.83 -4.06
N ILE A 130 0.73 8.87 -4.45
CA ILE A 130 1.82 9.01 -5.40
C ILE A 130 1.57 8.00 -6.51
N SER A 131 1.45 8.48 -7.75
CA SER A 131 1.26 7.66 -8.94
C SER A 131 2.37 7.92 -9.94
N ALA A 132 2.88 6.88 -10.57
CA ALA A 132 3.84 6.97 -11.67
C ALA A 132 3.61 5.86 -12.71
N PRO A 133 4.18 5.99 -13.93
CA PRO A 133 4.03 4.97 -14.98
C PRO A 133 4.70 3.64 -14.66
N ASN A 134 5.85 3.69 -13.97
CA ASN A 134 6.60 2.53 -13.48
C ASN A 134 7.41 2.96 -12.24
N ASP A 135 8.09 2.00 -11.62
CA ASP A 135 8.92 2.21 -10.44
C ASP A 135 10.31 2.78 -10.76
N GLU A 136 10.78 2.74 -12.01
CA GLU A 136 12.06 3.33 -12.44
C GLU A 136 11.97 4.83 -12.78
N GLU A 137 10.76 5.39 -12.88
CA GLU A 137 10.50 6.80 -13.16
C GLU A 137 11.30 7.71 -12.21
N TRP A 138 12.13 8.60 -12.77
CA TRP A 138 13.03 9.45 -11.98
C TRP A 138 12.28 10.25 -10.91
N ALA A 139 11.12 10.80 -11.28
CA ALA A 139 10.31 11.57 -10.35
C ALA A 139 9.80 10.72 -9.18
N TYR A 140 9.40 9.49 -9.46
CA TYR A 140 8.97 8.56 -8.43
C TYR A 140 10.11 8.22 -7.46
N GLN A 141 11.28 7.88 -7.99
CA GLN A 141 12.48 7.58 -7.20
C GLN A 141 12.92 8.77 -6.33
N GLN A 142 12.93 9.98 -6.91
CA GLN A 142 13.24 11.21 -6.17
C GLN A 142 12.25 11.44 -5.02
N GLN A 143 10.96 11.21 -5.25
CA GLN A 143 9.96 11.37 -4.20
C GLN A 143 10.13 10.31 -3.09
N LEU A 144 10.45 9.05 -3.43
CA LEU A 144 10.76 8.01 -2.45
C LEU A 144 11.97 8.37 -1.59
N TYR A 145 13.00 8.96 -2.18
CA TYR A 145 14.15 9.47 -1.45
C TYR A 145 13.72 10.54 -0.42
N ALA A 146 12.88 11.49 -0.82
CA ALA A 146 12.36 12.54 0.08
C ALA A 146 11.46 12.01 1.22
N LEU A 147 10.91 10.79 1.08
CA LEU A 147 10.13 10.11 2.12
C LEU A 147 11.00 9.30 3.09
N THR A 148 12.28 9.06 2.76
CA THR A 148 13.19 8.27 3.59
C THR A 148 13.46 8.98 4.92
N GLY A 149 13.40 8.24 6.04
CA GLY A 149 13.56 8.80 7.39
C GLY A 149 12.34 9.56 7.92
N GLN A 150 11.32 9.82 7.10
CA GLN A 150 10.19 10.67 7.46
C GLN A 150 9.04 9.93 8.18
N ALA A 151 9.20 8.65 8.51
CA ALA A 151 8.13 7.79 9.04
C ALA A 151 7.46 8.37 10.30
N CYS A 152 8.25 8.81 11.28
CA CYS A 152 7.71 9.42 12.50
C CYS A 152 6.93 10.72 12.18
N ASN A 153 7.50 11.60 11.35
CA ASN A 153 6.87 12.87 10.97
C ASN A 153 5.54 12.68 10.24
N MET A 154 5.45 11.64 9.40
CA MET A 154 4.20 11.24 8.75
C MET A 154 3.19 10.64 9.74
N GLY A 155 3.67 9.81 10.66
CA GLY A 155 2.88 9.22 11.73
C GLY A 155 2.18 10.25 12.61
N LEU A 156 2.93 11.21 13.14
CA LEU A 156 2.38 12.32 13.94
C LEU A 156 1.38 13.17 13.15
N ARG A 157 1.53 13.27 11.82
CA ARG A 157 0.59 14.00 10.94
C ARG A 157 -0.58 13.13 10.45
N HIS A 158 -0.73 11.92 11.00
CA HIS A 158 -1.76 10.94 10.61
C HIS A 158 -1.79 10.70 9.10
N LEU A 159 -0.63 10.68 8.46
CA LEU A 159 -0.52 10.37 7.04
C LEU A 159 -0.58 8.86 6.82
N ALA A 160 -1.17 8.50 5.69
CA ALA A 160 -1.00 7.22 5.02
C ALA A 160 -0.47 7.54 3.62
N VAL A 161 0.47 6.75 3.12
CA VAL A 161 1.05 6.95 1.78
C VAL A 161 0.59 5.83 0.88
N LEU A 162 -0.07 6.19 -0.22
CA LEU A 162 -0.49 5.25 -1.24
C LEU A 162 0.40 5.41 -2.47
N LYS A 163 1.20 4.39 -2.77
CA LYS A 163 2.11 4.35 -3.92
C LYS A 163 1.50 3.49 -5.01
N MET A 164 1.43 3.98 -6.24
CA MET A 164 0.84 3.27 -7.37
C MET A 164 1.74 3.40 -8.60
N VAL A 165 2.13 2.27 -9.19
CA VAL A 165 3.00 2.20 -10.37
C VAL A 165 2.41 1.26 -11.41
N GLY A 166 2.92 1.30 -12.64
CA GLY A 166 2.47 0.41 -13.72
C GLY A 166 1.17 0.87 -14.38
N MET A 167 0.87 0.27 -15.53
CA MET A 167 -0.30 0.58 -16.35
C MET A 167 -1.11 -0.68 -16.65
N GLY A 168 -2.42 -0.53 -16.82
CA GLY A 168 -3.28 -1.64 -17.25
C GLY A 168 -3.28 -2.82 -16.28
N VAL A 169 -2.87 -3.99 -16.77
CA VAL A 169 -2.83 -5.25 -16.00
C VAL A 169 -1.61 -5.36 -15.09
N ASP A 170 -0.54 -4.65 -15.40
CA ASP A 170 0.72 -4.63 -14.65
C ASP A 170 0.73 -3.54 -13.57
N ALA A 171 -0.40 -2.86 -13.37
CA ALA A 171 -0.55 -1.86 -12.34
C ALA A 171 -0.45 -2.50 -10.95
N ASN A 172 0.43 -1.98 -10.10
CA ASN A 172 0.63 -2.41 -8.73
C ASN A 172 0.52 -1.22 -7.78
N GLY A 173 0.14 -1.46 -6.54
CA GLY A 173 0.09 -0.42 -5.53
C GLY A 173 0.40 -0.96 -4.13
N VAL A 174 0.96 -0.09 -3.31
CA VAL A 174 1.27 -0.38 -1.91
C VAL A 174 0.77 0.77 -1.04
N LEU A 175 0.01 0.43 -0.01
CA LEU A 175 -0.38 1.33 1.06
C LEU A 175 0.61 1.20 2.22
N GLU A 176 1.15 2.32 2.65
CA GLU A 176 2.00 2.43 3.84
C GLU A 176 1.26 3.20 4.94
N LEU A 177 1.15 2.57 6.11
CA LEU A 177 0.56 3.15 7.31
C LEU A 177 1.64 3.42 8.35
N TYR A 178 1.69 4.66 8.81
CA TYR A 178 2.62 5.12 9.84
C TYR A 178 1.91 5.23 11.19
N PRO A 179 2.45 4.67 12.28
CA PRO A 179 1.90 4.78 13.63
C PRO A 179 1.84 6.22 14.13
N ILE A 180 0.80 6.52 14.90
CA ILE A 180 0.57 7.87 15.45
C ILE A 180 1.34 8.14 16.75
N ASN A 181 2.06 7.15 17.28
CA ASN A 181 2.81 7.22 18.52
C ASN A 181 4.25 7.74 18.34
N GLY A 182 4.61 8.16 17.13
CA GLY A 182 5.97 8.62 16.82
C GLY A 182 7.00 7.49 16.62
N SER A 183 6.58 6.23 16.50
CA SER A 183 7.49 5.16 16.08
C SER A 183 7.79 5.23 14.57
N SER A 184 8.91 4.64 14.18
CA SER A 184 9.35 4.55 12.78
C SER A 184 8.91 3.25 12.08
N SER A 185 8.10 2.41 12.72
CA SER A 185 7.58 1.18 12.11
C SER A 185 6.58 1.51 11.00
N VAL A 186 6.54 0.73 9.92
CA VAL A 186 5.65 0.96 8.78
C VAL A 186 4.90 -0.33 8.48
N GLU A 187 3.57 -0.28 8.50
CA GLU A 187 2.72 -1.37 8.05
C GLU A 187 2.46 -1.22 6.55
N ARG A 188 2.55 -2.33 5.80
CA ARG A 188 2.38 -2.37 4.35
C ARG A 188 1.22 -3.27 3.95
N GLU A 189 0.44 -2.82 2.99
CA GLU A 189 -0.67 -3.56 2.38
C GLU A 189 -0.61 -3.42 0.87
N ASP A 190 -0.59 -4.54 0.15
CA ASP A 190 -0.60 -4.56 -1.31
C ASP A 190 -2.01 -4.34 -1.87
N LEU A 191 -2.09 -3.64 -3.00
CA LEU A 191 -3.35 -3.36 -3.69
C LEU A 191 -3.45 -4.18 -4.97
N THR A 192 -4.66 -4.62 -5.29
CA THR A 192 -4.95 -5.25 -6.58
C THR A 192 -4.88 -4.23 -7.71
N SER A 193 -4.50 -4.67 -8.91
CA SER A 193 -4.48 -3.83 -10.13
C SER A 193 -5.83 -3.17 -10.42
N GLY A 194 -6.92 -3.87 -10.11
CA GLY A 194 -8.29 -3.34 -10.19
C GLY A 194 -8.50 -2.14 -9.26
N LEU A 195 -8.13 -2.27 -7.99
CA LEU A 195 -8.27 -1.19 -7.01
C LEU A 195 -7.37 0.00 -7.35
N VAL A 196 -6.13 -0.23 -7.81
CA VAL A 196 -5.23 0.84 -8.29
C VAL A 196 -5.89 1.64 -9.42
N LYS A 197 -6.49 0.95 -10.40
CA LYS A 197 -7.22 1.58 -11.50
C LYS A 197 -8.40 2.41 -10.99
N ASP A 198 -9.19 1.84 -10.07
CA ASP A 198 -10.37 2.51 -9.53
C ASP A 198 -10.01 3.75 -8.71
N ILE A 199 -8.92 3.70 -7.94
CA ILE A 199 -8.37 4.86 -7.19
C ILE A 199 -7.89 5.95 -8.16
N ARG A 200 -7.12 5.59 -9.19
CA ARG A 200 -6.66 6.55 -10.22
C ARG A 200 -7.84 7.23 -10.90
N ASN A 201 -8.88 6.48 -11.26
CA ASN A 201 -10.10 7.04 -11.85
C ASN A 201 -10.84 7.99 -10.90
N TYR A 202 -10.98 7.61 -9.62
CA TYR A 202 -11.68 8.42 -8.62
C TYR A 202 -10.99 9.76 -8.37
N PHE A 203 -9.66 9.77 -8.23
CA PHE A 203 -8.90 11.00 -8.04
C PHE A 203 -8.58 11.72 -9.36
N GLN A 204 -8.92 11.15 -10.52
CA GLN A 204 -8.57 11.66 -11.85
C GLN A 204 -7.05 11.78 -12.05
N VAL A 205 -6.31 10.77 -11.58
CA VAL A 205 -4.85 10.67 -11.70
C VAL A 205 -4.50 9.85 -12.94
N SER A 206 -3.72 10.44 -13.84
CA SER A 206 -3.22 9.71 -15.01
C SER A 206 -2.18 8.66 -14.60
N PRO A 207 -2.21 7.45 -15.19
CA PRO A 207 -1.12 6.49 -15.06
C PRO A 207 0.09 6.83 -15.95
N GLU A 208 -0.01 7.81 -16.86
CA GLU A 208 0.99 8.08 -17.90
C GLU A 208 2.14 9.00 -17.44
N TYR A 209 1.99 9.68 -16.31
CA TYR A 209 3.02 10.57 -15.77
C TYR A 209 3.02 10.57 -14.24
N PHE A 210 4.12 11.05 -13.66
CA PHE A 210 4.21 11.23 -12.22
C PHE A 210 3.17 12.25 -11.72
N SER A 211 2.42 11.88 -10.69
CA SER A 211 1.53 12.79 -10.00
C SER A 211 1.43 12.40 -8.53
N MET A 212 1.56 13.38 -7.66
CA MET A 212 1.33 13.24 -6.23
C MET A 212 0.18 14.16 -5.78
N LEU A 213 -0.65 13.72 -4.85
CA LEU A 213 -1.72 14.54 -4.28
C LEU A 213 -1.88 14.32 -2.78
N LEU A 214 -2.25 15.38 -2.08
CA LEU A 214 -2.60 15.33 -0.67
C LEU A 214 -4.13 15.32 -0.52
N VAL A 215 -4.68 14.29 0.09
CA VAL A 215 -6.10 14.18 0.46
C VAL A 215 -6.26 14.42 1.95
N GLY A 216 -7.20 15.29 2.31
CA GLY A 216 -7.53 15.58 3.70
C GLY A 216 -8.30 14.44 4.37
N LYS A 217 -8.47 14.54 5.69
CA LYS A 217 -9.31 13.61 6.47
C LYS A 217 -10.80 13.69 6.06
N ASP A 218 -11.22 14.77 5.43
CA ASP A 218 -12.56 14.90 4.84
C ASP A 218 -12.73 14.12 3.53
N GLY A 219 -11.66 13.51 3.01
CA GLY A 219 -11.66 12.77 1.74
C GLY A 219 -11.53 13.66 0.50
N ASN A 220 -11.37 14.98 0.68
CA ASN A 220 -11.20 15.93 -0.42
C ASN A 220 -9.72 16.15 -0.72
N VAL A 221 -9.41 16.34 -2.00
CA VAL A 221 -8.05 16.71 -2.43
C VAL A 221 -7.74 18.14 -1.95
N LYS A 222 -6.58 18.31 -1.33
CA LYS A 222 -6.09 19.59 -0.78
C LYS A 222 -5.03 20.23 -1.66
N SER A 223 -4.18 19.42 -2.30
CA SER A 223 -3.15 19.91 -3.21
C SER A 223 -2.76 18.83 -4.20
N TRP A 224 -2.31 19.29 -5.37
CA TRP A 224 -1.74 18.50 -6.45
C TRP A 224 -0.28 18.89 -6.67
N TYR A 225 0.57 17.89 -6.88
CA TYR A 225 2.01 18.02 -7.08
C TYR A 225 2.37 17.22 -8.35
N PRO A 226 2.42 17.88 -9.52
CA PRO A 226 2.74 17.22 -10.78
C PRO A 226 4.23 16.87 -10.93
N SER A 227 5.06 17.28 -9.97
CA SER A 227 6.51 17.06 -9.94
C SER A 227 6.94 16.59 -8.56
N PRO A 228 8.03 15.81 -8.45
CA PRO A 228 8.53 15.36 -7.16
C PRO A 228 9.10 16.54 -6.37
N MET A 229 9.23 16.34 -5.06
CA MET A 229 9.73 17.36 -4.15
C MET A 229 11.03 16.89 -3.51
N TRP A 230 11.97 17.83 -3.31
CA TRP A 230 13.21 17.57 -2.57
C TRP A 230 12.99 17.39 -1.07
N SER A 231 11.92 17.98 -0.54
CA SER A 231 11.58 17.95 0.87
C SER A 231 10.07 17.90 1.07
N MET A 232 9.66 17.19 2.12
CA MET A 232 8.28 17.12 2.57
C MET A 232 7.82 18.35 3.36
N ALA A 233 8.71 19.32 3.63
CA ALA A 233 8.39 20.52 4.42
C ALA A 233 7.13 21.24 3.92
N ILE A 234 7.01 21.48 2.62
CA ILE A 234 5.83 22.15 2.02
C ILE A 234 4.53 21.36 2.28
N VAL A 235 4.60 20.02 2.20
CA VAL A 235 3.44 19.17 2.49
C VAL A 235 3.08 19.25 3.97
N TYR A 236 4.08 19.26 4.85
CA TYR A 236 3.87 19.38 6.29
C TYR A 236 3.32 20.74 6.69
N ASP A 237 3.83 21.83 6.14
CA ASP A 237 3.33 23.18 6.39
C ASP A 237 1.85 23.31 5.99
N LEU A 238 1.50 22.78 4.81
CA LEU A 238 0.11 22.71 4.38
C LEU A 238 -0.73 21.91 5.39
N ILE A 239 -0.25 20.75 5.85
CA ILE A 239 -0.97 19.93 6.82
C ILE A 239 -1.14 20.65 8.16
N ASP A 240 -0.08 21.25 8.68
CA ASP A 240 0.01 21.91 9.99
C ASP A 240 -0.83 23.20 10.02
N SER A 241 -1.08 23.81 8.86
CA SER A 241 -2.02 24.93 8.73
C SER A 241 -3.51 24.54 8.91
N MET A 242 -3.87 23.26 8.73
CA MET A 242 -5.27 22.82 8.73
C MET A 242 -5.87 22.74 10.14
N GLN A 243 -7.17 23.05 10.25
CA GLN A 243 -7.87 23.16 11.54
C GLN A 243 -7.79 21.89 12.41
N LEU A 244 -8.10 20.72 11.83
CA LEU A 244 -8.04 19.44 12.57
C LEU A 244 -6.62 19.13 13.06
N ARG A 245 -5.58 19.60 12.35
CA ARG A 245 -4.19 19.36 12.73
C ARG A 245 -3.78 20.12 14.00
N ARG A 246 -4.34 21.30 14.24
CA ARG A 246 -4.07 22.09 15.47
C ARG A 246 -4.50 21.34 16.74
N GLN A 247 -5.64 20.65 16.69
CA GLN A 247 -6.11 19.82 17.81
C GLN A 247 -5.19 18.61 18.05
N GLU A 248 -4.75 17.96 16.98
CA GLU A 248 -3.79 16.85 17.05
C GLU A 248 -2.46 17.29 17.69
N MET A 249 -1.93 18.45 17.29
CA MET A 249 -0.68 18.99 17.85
C MET A 249 -0.81 19.31 19.35
N ALA A 250 -1.93 19.90 19.77
CA ALA A 250 -2.17 20.18 21.19
C ALA A 250 -2.18 18.89 22.03
N ILE A 251 -2.82 17.83 21.54
CA ILE A 251 -2.83 16.51 22.18
C ILE A 251 -1.42 15.91 22.19
N GLN A 252 -0.70 15.94 21.07
CA GLN A 252 0.67 15.44 20.97
C GLN A 252 1.61 16.14 21.95
N GLN A 253 1.51 17.46 22.07
CA GLN A 253 2.28 18.25 23.02
C GLN A 253 1.95 17.86 24.47
N SER A 254 0.68 17.64 24.81
CA SER A 254 0.27 17.21 26.16
C SER A 254 0.78 15.81 26.53
N LEU A 255 0.99 14.95 25.53
CA LEU A 255 1.49 13.58 25.70
C LEU A 255 3.01 13.47 25.53
N GLY A 256 3.71 14.59 25.27
CA GLY A 256 5.15 14.60 25.02
C GLY A 256 5.59 13.88 23.74
N MET A 257 4.67 13.63 22.80
CA MET A 257 4.97 12.93 21.55
C MET A 257 5.73 13.85 20.59
N ARG A 258 6.98 13.50 20.26
CA ARG A 258 7.83 14.21 19.30
C ARG A 258 8.70 13.22 18.55
N CYS A 259 9.02 13.56 17.31
CA CYS A 259 10.07 12.85 16.57
C CYS A 259 11.44 13.34 17.05
N PRO A 260 12.46 12.46 17.09
CA PRO A 260 13.84 12.90 17.22
C PRO A 260 14.15 13.89 16.09
N GLU A 261 14.88 14.97 16.38
CA GLU A 261 15.41 15.78 15.30
C GLU A 261 16.48 14.98 14.56
N ASP A 262 16.38 14.95 13.23
CA ASP A 262 17.41 14.39 12.39
C ASP A 262 18.65 15.28 12.51
N GLU A 263 19.69 14.79 13.20
CA GLU A 263 20.99 15.46 13.43
C GLU A 263 21.76 15.77 12.12
N TYR A 264 21.18 15.46 10.95
CA TYR A 264 21.76 15.58 9.61
C TYR A 264 20.89 16.37 8.60
N GLY A 265 19.90 17.14 9.06
CA GLY A 265 19.03 17.96 8.19
C GLY A 265 19.27 19.48 8.23
N GLY A 266 20.33 19.93 8.91
CA GLY A 266 20.59 21.34 9.21
C GLY A 266 21.04 22.19 8.03
N TYR A 267 20.12 22.52 7.12
CA TYR A 267 20.20 23.76 6.32
C TYR A 267 18.92 24.57 6.52
N GLY A 268 18.91 25.27 7.67
CA GLY A 268 18.32 26.60 7.91
C GLY A 268 16.89 26.88 7.44
N TYR A 269 15.95 26.88 8.39
CA TYR A 269 14.92 27.92 8.49
C TYR A 269 14.60 28.17 9.97
N HIS A 270 15.13 29.27 10.50
CA HIS A 270 14.72 29.82 11.78
C HIS A 270 13.26 30.30 11.67
N HIS A 271 12.33 29.61 12.31
CA HIS A 271 11.04 30.19 12.66
C HIS A 271 11.08 30.68 14.10
N GLY A 272 11.00 32.01 14.23
CA GLY A 272 11.03 32.72 15.50
C GLY A 272 9.83 32.43 16.41
N TYR A 273 10.15 32.41 17.71
CA TYR A 273 9.41 32.77 18.93
C TYR A 273 7.87 32.74 18.97
N PRO A 274 7.36 32.46 20.18
CA PRO A 274 6.75 33.58 20.90
C PRO A 274 7.40 33.84 22.27
N HIS A 275 7.51 35.15 22.54
CA HIS A 275 7.89 35.82 23.78
C HIS A 275 7.38 35.15 25.07
N GLN A 276 8.28 35.03 26.06
CA GLN A 276 7.95 35.11 27.49
C GLN A 276 9.20 35.45 28.30
N GLY A 277 9.12 36.48 29.16
CA GLY A 277 10.09 36.71 30.24
C GLY A 277 10.87 38.02 30.14
N TYR A 278 10.22 39.13 30.47
CA TYR A 278 10.87 40.32 31.00
C TYR A 278 11.00 40.12 32.52
N GLU A 279 12.22 40.11 33.05
CA GLU A 279 12.54 40.66 34.39
C GLU A 279 14.05 40.57 34.65
N GLU A 280 14.60 41.71 35.08
CA GLU A 280 15.85 41.92 35.83
C GLU A 280 17.17 41.54 35.14
N GLY A 281 18.17 42.41 35.00
CA GLY A 281 18.43 43.69 35.63
C GLY A 281 19.94 43.78 35.79
N TYR A 282 20.63 44.72 35.13
CA TYR A 282 21.94 45.21 35.56
C TYR A 282 22.12 46.64 35.06
N GLN A 283 22.43 47.48 36.03
CA GLN A 283 22.70 48.90 35.97
C GLN A 283 24.22 49.10 35.84
N ASP A 284 24.60 50.25 35.27
CA ASP A 284 25.95 50.82 35.18
C ASP A 284 26.88 50.14 34.15
N ASP A 285 27.68 50.85 33.34
CA ASP A 285 28.42 52.06 33.65
C ASP A 285 28.79 52.85 32.37
N TYR A 286 29.24 54.06 32.62
CA TYR A 286 29.48 55.20 31.74
C TYR A 286 30.63 55.08 30.71
N ARG A 287 30.54 55.98 29.71
CA ARG A 287 31.62 56.74 28.99
C ARG A 287 32.16 56.24 27.63
N HIS A 288 32.00 57.17 26.68
CA HIS A 288 32.95 57.65 25.66
C HIS A 288 33.76 56.64 24.85
N HIS A 289 33.54 56.63 23.53
CA HIS A 289 34.59 57.05 22.59
C HIS A 289 33.97 57.55 21.26
N GLU A 290 34.29 58.80 20.92
CA GLU A 290 34.13 59.42 19.61
C GLU A 290 35.16 58.88 18.59
N GLY A 291 34.82 59.01 17.30
CA GLY A 291 35.73 58.99 16.14
C GLY A 291 35.91 57.58 15.56
N TYR A 292 35.70 57.30 14.28
CA TYR A 292 36.09 58.08 13.11
C TYR A 292 35.14 57.87 11.93
N TYR A 293 34.87 58.97 11.23
CA TYR A 293 34.33 59.02 9.88
C TYR A 293 35.29 58.34 8.88
N HIS A 294 34.77 57.50 7.98
CA HIS A 294 35.26 57.45 6.61
C HIS A 294 34.11 57.29 5.62
N ARG A 295 33.99 58.35 4.81
CA ARG A 295 33.07 58.61 3.71
C ARG A 295 33.51 57.78 2.49
N TYR A 296 32.58 57.05 1.89
CA TYR A 296 32.68 56.66 0.48
C TYR A 296 31.62 57.43 -0.28
N GLN A 297 32.08 58.22 -1.25
CA GLN A 297 31.28 58.88 -2.26
C GLN A 297 31.75 58.33 -3.59
N ASP A 298 30.76 57.98 -4.40
CA ASP A 298 30.74 57.65 -5.83
C ASP A 298 31.27 56.28 -6.28
#